data_AF-A0A940W184-F1
#
_entry.id   AF-A0A940W184-F1
#
_cell.length_a   1.000
_cell.length_b   1.000
_cell.length_c   1.000
_cell.angle_alpha   90.00
_cell.angle_beta   90.00
_cell.angle_gamma   90.00
#
_symmetry.space_group_name_H-M   'P 1'
#
loop_
_entity.id
_entity.type
_entity.pdbx_description
1 polymer ?
#
loop_
_entity_poly.entity_id
_entity_poly.type
_entity_poly.pdbx_seq_one_letter_code
_entity_poly.pdbx_strand_id
1 'polypeptide(L)'
;MAQPNNLKSAPEEEQGTLARMGAALADWSEKWFPDAYVFAVIAVAIVVLGALAMGRTPMKIATDFGNGFWTLIPFTMQMAFVVIGGYIVAVSKPVQKFIIMLACVPKTPKVAVAYVAFMAMLASLLSWGFSLIFGGFLMREVARRVPNVDFRAISAAGYLGLGSVWALGLSSSAALLMVTKASIPPAMYKISG
;
A
#
# COMPACT_ATOMS: atom_id res chain seq x y z
N MET A 1 -29.07 38.70 19.31
CA MET A 1 -29.92 37.49 19.30
C MET A 1 -29.45 36.60 18.17
N ALA A 2 -28.65 35.58 18.49
CA ALA A 2 -28.14 34.61 17.52
C ALA A 2 -29.20 33.53 17.28
N GLN A 3 -29.45 33.21 16.01
CA GLN A 3 -30.34 32.11 15.61
C GLN A 3 -29.71 30.76 15.97
N PRO A 4 -30.45 29.81 16.58
CA PRO A 4 -29.90 28.48 16.86
C PRO A 4 -29.78 27.66 15.57
N ASN A 5 -28.56 27.16 15.36
CA ASN A 5 -28.11 26.36 14.23
C ASN A 5 -28.82 25.00 14.24
N ASN A 6 -29.88 24.85 13.43
CA ASN A 6 -30.61 23.60 13.27
C ASN A 6 -29.90 22.74 12.20
N LEU A 7 -28.74 22.19 12.56
CA LEU A 7 -28.13 21.08 11.82
C LEU A 7 -29.01 19.85 12.07
N LYS A 8 -29.99 19.65 11.19
CA LYS A 8 -30.67 18.36 11.07
C LYS A 8 -29.59 17.29 10.92
N SER A 9 -29.47 16.41 11.92
CA SER A 9 -28.73 15.17 11.80
C SER A 9 -29.17 14.48 10.52
N ALA A 10 -28.21 14.14 9.67
CA ALA A 10 -28.46 13.32 8.50
C ALA A 10 -29.21 12.05 8.94
N PRO A 11 -30.21 11.57 8.17
CA PRO A 11 -30.91 10.35 8.52
C PRO A 11 -29.88 9.22 8.66
N GLU A 12 -29.94 8.49 9.78
CA GLU A 12 -29.15 7.29 9.99
C GLU A 12 -29.50 6.29 8.89
N GLU A 13 -28.67 6.23 7.84
CA GLU A 13 -28.69 5.11 6.90
C GLU A 13 -28.51 3.85 7.73
N GLU A 14 -29.50 2.97 7.67
CA GLU A 14 -29.51 1.68 8.35
C GLU A 14 -28.29 0.89 7.91
N GLN A 15 -27.21 0.99 8.70
CA GLN A 15 -25.93 0.40 8.36
C GLN A 15 -26.11 -1.12 8.30
N GLY A 16 -26.11 -1.68 7.09
CA GLY A 16 -26.18 -3.13 6.90
C GLY A 16 -25.13 -3.85 7.74
N THR A 17 -25.41 -5.07 8.17
CA THR A 17 -24.58 -5.82 9.15
C THR A 17 -23.09 -5.81 8.81
N LEU A 18 -22.73 -5.91 7.52
CA LEU A 18 -21.34 -5.82 7.04
C LEU A 18 -20.68 -4.46 7.28
N ALA A 19 -21.45 -3.37 7.22
CA ALA A 19 -20.98 -2.03 7.52
C ALA A 19 -20.64 -1.86 8.99
N ARG A 20 -21.52 -2.33 9.88
CA ARG A 20 -21.29 -2.32 11.33
C ARG A 20 -20.10 -3.17 11.73
N MET A 21 -19.95 -4.36 11.13
CA MET A 21 -18.78 -5.20 11.34
C MET A 21 -17.49 -4.51 10.90
N GLY A 22 -17.49 -3.89 9.71
CA GLY A 22 -16.34 -3.14 9.22
C GLY A 22 -15.96 -1.98 10.14
N ALA A 23 -16.94 -1.21 10.61
CA ALA A 23 -16.73 -0.12 11.56
C ALA A 23 -16.17 -0.63 12.90
N ALA A 24 -16.74 -1.70 13.46
CA ALA A 24 -16.25 -2.28 14.72
C ALA A 24 -14.80 -2.79 14.62
N LEU A 25 -14.42 -3.39 13.48
CA LEU A 25 -13.04 -3.80 13.24
C LEU A 25 -12.09 -2.61 13.10
N ALA A 26 -12.54 -1.53 12.45
CA ALA A 26 -11.78 -0.29 12.35
C ALA A 26 -11.57 0.36 13.73
N ASP A 27 -12.63 0.51 14.53
CA ASP A 27 -12.57 1.08 15.87
C ASP A 27 -11.64 0.27 16.80
N TRP A 28 -11.69 -1.05 16.70
CA TRP A 28 -10.79 -1.93 17.44
C TRP A 28 -9.34 -1.74 16.98
N SER A 29 -9.10 -1.67 15.68
CA SER A 29 -7.76 -1.49 15.10
C SER A 29 -7.18 -0.13 15.46
N GLU A 30 -7.92 0.97 15.34
CA GLU A 30 -7.44 2.30 15.73
C GLU A 30 -7.07 2.38 17.21
N LYS A 31 -7.79 1.65 18.08
CA LYS A 31 -7.52 1.64 19.52
C LYS A 31 -6.32 0.78 19.92
N TRP A 32 -6.09 -0.34 19.25
CA TRP A 32 -5.16 -1.37 19.72
C TRP A 32 -3.98 -1.63 18.80
N PHE A 33 -4.04 -1.22 17.52
CA PHE A 33 -3.00 -1.51 16.56
C PHE A 33 -1.73 -0.72 16.92
N PRO A 34 -0.64 -1.38 17.35
CA PRO A 34 0.56 -0.69 17.80
C PRO A 34 1.25 0.05 16.66
N ASP A 35 1.98 1.10 16.99
CA ASP A 35 2.87 1.76 16.03
C ASP A 35 3.91 0.77 15.48
N ALA A 36 4.27 0.90 14.20
CA ALA A 36 5.24 0.02 13.54
C ALA A 36 6.59 -0.04 14.29
N TYR A 37 6.98 1.05 14.96
CA TYR A 37 8.18 1.11 15.80
C TYR A 37 8.09 0.14 16.98
N VAL A 38 6.92 -0.02 17.60
CA VAL A 38 6.72 -0.94 18.72
C VAL A 38 7.02 -2.37 18.29
N PHE A 39 6.51 -2.79 17.13
CA PHE A 39 6.82 -4.10 16.56
C PHE A 39 8.32 -4.28 16.28
N ALA A 40 8.98 -3.25 15.75
CA ALA A 40 10.42 -3.28 15.51
C ALA A 40 11.22 -3.46 16.82
N VAL A 41 10.88 -2.71 17.88
CA VAL A 41 11.52 -2.83 19.20
C VAL A 41 11.30 -4.21 19.80
N ILE A 42 10.07 -4.74 19.74
CA ILE A 42 9.75 -6.09 20.22
C ILE A 42 10.57 -7.14 19.44
N ALA A 43 10.65 -7.03 18.12
CA ALA A 43 11.43 -7.96 17.29
C ALA A 43 12.91 -7.92 17.66
N VAL A 44 13.49 -6.72 17.86
CA VAL A 44 14.88 -6.56 18.34
C VAL A 44 15.05 -7.25 19.70
N ALA A 45 14.13 -7.04 20.65
CA ALA A 45 14.19 -7.66 21.97
C ALA A 45 14.15 -9.19 21.88
N ILE A 46 13.24 -9.75 21.08
CA ILE A 46 13.13 -11.20 20.86
C ILE A 46 14.44 -11.76 20.27
N VAL A 47 15.00 -11.10 19.25
CA VAL A 47 16.26 -11.53 18.61
C VAL A 47 17.44 -11.47 19.60
N VAL A 48 17.52 -10.41 20.41
CA VAL A 48 18.57 -10.26 21.43
C VAL A 48 18.44 -11.35 22.50
N LEU A 49 17.23 -11.59 23.04
CA LEU A 49 16.98 -12.62 24.04
C LEU A 49 17.30 -14.02 23.49
N GLY A 50 16.90 -14.31 22.25
CA GLY A 50 17.23 -15.57 21.58
C GLY A 50 18.74 -15.74 21.41
N ALA A 51 19.46 -14.69 21.01
CA ALA A 51 20.92 -14.74 20.87
C ALA A 51 21.64 -14.93 22.21
N LEU A 52 21.15 -14.31 23.28
CA LEU A 52 21.67 -14.52 24.64
C LEU A 52 21.42 -15.97 25.11
N ALA A 53 20.23 -16.52 24.85
CA ALA A 53 19.90 -17.90 25.18
C ALA A 53 20.79 -18.93 24.43
N MET A 54 21.28 -18.57 23.24
CA MET A 54 22.27 -19.36 22.48
C MET A 54 23.72 -19.16 22.95
N GLY A 55 23.96 -18.44 24.06
CA GLY A 55 25.27 -18.24 24.66
C GLY A 55 26.13 -17.13 24.04
N ARG A 56 25.54 -16.27 23.19
CA ARG A 56 26.26 -15.13 22.59
C ARG A 56 26.41 -14.01 23.62
N THR A 57 27.56 -13.34 23.64
CA THR A 57 27.79 -12.24 24.59
C THR A 57 27.09 -10.95 24.14
N PRO A 58 26.64 -10.07 25.06
CA PRO A 58 25.99 -8.80 24.69
C PRO A 58 26.80 -7.94 23.72
N MET A 59 28.13 -7.90 23.91
CA MET A 59 29.03 -7.15 23.03
C MET A 59 29.01 -7.71 21.60
N LYS A 60 29.08 -9.03 21.43
CA LYS A 60 29.03 -9.66 20.10
C LYS A 60 27.68 -9.41 19.41
N ILE A 61 26.58 -9.50 20.16
CA ILE A 61 25.24 -9.20 19.63
C ILE A 61 25.19 -7.74 19.14
N ALA A 62 25.70 -6.79 19.91
CA ALA A 62 25.73 -5.38 19.51
C ALA A 62 26.58 -5.14 18.26
N THR A 63 27.75 -5.78 18.16
CA THR A 63 28.61 -5.70 16.97
C THR A 63 27.93 -6.31 15.74
N ASP A 64 27.31 -7.48 15.87
CA ASP A 64 26.60 -8.15 14.77
C ASP A 64 25.42 -7.31 14.28
N PHE A 65 24.65 -6.72 15.20
CA PHE A 65 23.54 -5.81 14.86
C PHE A 65 24.02 -4.55 14.15
N GLY A 66 25.08 -3.92 14.68
CA GLY A 66 25.69 -2.74 14.07
C GLY A 66 26.15 -3.02 12.65
N ASN A 67 26.90 -4.10 12.44
CA ASN A 67 27.39 -4.51 11.12
C ASN A 67 26.23 -4.77 10.14
N GLY A 68 25.18 -5.46 10.58
CA GLY A 68 24.00 -5.73 9.78
C GLY A 68 23.19 -4.47 9.43
N PHE A 69 23.02 -3.55 10.37
CA PHE A 69 22.22 -2.34 10.20
C PHE A 69 22.69 -1.50 9.00
N TRP A 70 24.00 -1.31 8.85
CA TRP A 70 24.57 -0.52 7.75
C TRP A 70 24.28 -1.11 6.37
N THR A 71 24.10 -2.43 6.27
CA THR A 71 23.77 -3.10 5.00
C THR A 71 22.34 -2.81 4.52
N LEU A 72 21.45 -2.37 5.43
CA LEU A 72 20.05 -2.06 5.11
C LEU A 72 19.87 -0.64 4.56
N ILE A 73 20.82 0.27 4.77
CA ILE A 73 20.68 1.67 4.34
C ILE A 73 20.46 1.80 2.83
N PRO A 74 21.24 1.15 1.95
CA PRO A 74 21.01 1.23 0.50
C PRO A 74 19.62 0.73 0.11
N PHE A 75 19.16 -0.37 0.72
CA PHE A 75 17.83 -0.92 0.49
C PHE A 75 16.74 0.05 0.93
N THR A 76 16.84 0.60 2.14
CA THR A 76 15.89 1.59 2.67
C THR A 76 15.85 2.84 1.78
N MET A 77 17.00 3.32 1.31
CA MET A 77 17.08 4.45 0.39
C MET A 77 16.37 4.16 -0.94
N GLN A 78 16.60 2.98 -1.52
CA GLN A 78 15.90 2.55 -2.74
C GLN A 78 14.38 2.54 -2.54
N MET A 79 13.91 1.96 -1.42
CA MET A 79 12.48 1.93 -1.10
C MET A 79 11.90 3.32 -0.88
N ALA A 80 12.63 4.22 -0.22
CA ALA A 80 12.23 5.62 -0.05
C ALA A 80 12.07 6.35 -1.39
N PHE A 81 13.01 6.17 -2.33
CA PHE A 81 12.90 6.72 -3.67
C PHE A 81 11.72 6.16 -4.46
N VAL A 82 11.39 4.88 -4.31
CA VAL A 82 10.21 4.28 -4.95
C VAL A 82 8.92 4.96 -4.48
N VAL A 83 8.78 5.20 -3.17
CA VAL A 83 7.60 5.87 -2.59
C VAL A 83 7.55 7.34 -3.01
N ILE A 84 8.64 8.08 -2.80
CA ILE A 84 8.71 9.51 -3.11
C ILE A 84 8.52 9.74 -4.61
N GLY A 85 9.20 8.97 -5.45
CA GLY A 85 9.07 9.04 -6.89
C GLY A 85 7.66 8.71 -7.36
N GLY A 86 7.04 7.65 -6.81
CA GLY A 86 5.65 7.31 -7.08
C GLY A 86 4.69 8.45 -6.75
N TYR A 87 4.87 9.09 -5.60
CA TYR A 87 4.09 10.26 -5.20
C TYR A 87 4.30 11.45 -6.14
N ILE A 88 5.55 11.85 -6.40
CA ILE A 88 5.90 13.00 -7.26
C ILE A 88 5.29 12.83 -8.65
N VAL A 89 5.41 11.63 -9.23
CA VAL A 89 4.80 11.31 -10.54
C VAL A 89 3.28 11.43 -10.47
N ALA A 90 2.64 10.87 -9.46
CA ALA A 90 1.19 10.89 -9.31
C ALA A 90 0.60 12.30 -9.12
N VAL A 91 1.32 13.21 -8.46
CA VAL A 91 0.87 14.61 -8.27
C VAL A 91 1.27 15.53 -9.42
N SER A 92 2.06 15.06 -10.38
CA SER A 92 2.50 15.88 -11.51
C SER A 92 1.32 16.35 -12.39
N LYS A 93 1.43 17.57 -12.96
CA LYS A 93 0.39 18.13 -13.83
C LYS A 93 -0.02 17.21 -15.00
N PRO A 94 0.91 16.51 -15.69
CA PRO A 94 0.53 15.58 -16.75
C PRO A 94 -0.32 14.41 -16.25
N VAL A 95 0.06 13.79 -15.13
CA VAL A 95 -0.67 12.65 -14.57
C VAL A 95 -2.04 13.09 -14.02
N GLN A 96 -2.12 14.27 -13.41
CA GLN A 96 -3.42 14.82 -12.96
C GLN A 96 -4.38 15.06 -14.13
N LYS A 97 -3.90 15.61 -15.25
CA LYS A 97 -4.71 15.74 -16.48
C LYS A 97 -5.16 14.38 -17.00
N PHE A 98 -4.27 13.39 -16.97
CA PHE A 98 -4.58 12.02 -17.37
C PHE A 98 -5.65 11.38 -16.46
N ILE A 99 -5.54 11.54 -15.14
CA ILE A 99 -6.55 11.07 -14.17
C ILE A 99 -7.91 11.69 -14.45
N ILE A 100 -7.96 13.01 -14.69
CA ILE A 100 -9.22 13.72 -15.01
C ILE A 100 -9.86 13.15 -16.27
N MET A 101 -9.04 12.87 -17.30
CA MET A 101 -9.50 12.26 -18.54
C MET A 101 -10.04 10.84 -18.30
N LEU A 102 -9.29 10.00 -17.58
CA LEU A 102 -9.70 8.65 -17.23
C LEU A 102 -10.99 8.62 -16.40
N ALA A 103 -11.20 9.61 -15.52
CA ALA A 103 -12.38 9.70 -14.66
C ALA A 103 -13.68 9.98 -15.44
N CYS A 104 -13.60 10.44 -16.70
CA CYS A 104 -14.77 10.68 -17.55
C CYS A 104 -15.34 9.41 -18.19
N VAL A 105 -14.60 8.29 -18.14
CA VAL A 105 -14.96 7.01 -18.78
C VAL A 105 -16.14 6.31 -18.10
N PRO A 106 -16.12 6.01 -16.78
CA PRO A 106 -17.22 5.29 -16.15
C PRO A 106 -18.49 6.14 -16.06
N LYS A 107 -19.65 5.54 -16.38
CA LYS A 107 -20.96 6.21 -16.36
C LYS A 107 -21.94 5.68 -15.32
N THR A 108 -21.70 4.48 -14.80
CA THR A 108 -22.59 3.83 -13.82
C THR A 108 -21.81 3.41 -12.57
N PRO A 109 -22.47 3.34 -11.39
CA PRO A 109 -21.81 2.97 -10.13
C PRO A 109 -21.02 1.66 -10.18
N LYS A 110 -21.60 0.60 -10.74
CA LYS A 110 -20.93 -0.72 -10.83
C LYS A 110 -19.69 -0.68 -11.71
N VAL A 111 -19.80 0.00 -12.87
CA VAL A 111 -18.67 0.18 -13.80
C VAL A 111 -17.60 1.05 -13.17
N ALA A 112 -17.96 2.08 -12.39
CA ALA A 112 -17.01 2.94 -11.70
C ALA A 112 -16.11 2.15 -10.74
N VAL A 113 -16.69 1.30 -9.90
CA VAL A 113 -15.94 0.46 -8.95
C VAL A 113 -15.02 -0.51 -9.69
N ALA A 114 -15.53 -1.25 -10.68
CA ALA A 114 -14.73 -2.20 -11.46
C ALA A 114 -13.60 -1.51 -12.24
N TYR A 115 -13.88 -0.32 -12.79
CA TYR A 115 -12.91 0.47 -13.54
C TYR A 115 -11.77 0.98 -12.65
N VAL A 116 -12.09 1.52 -11.47
CA VAL A 116 -11.08 1.95 -10.50
C VAL A 116 -10.23 0.77 -10.05
N ALA A 117 -10.84 -0.39 -9.77
CA ALA A 117 -10.11 -1.60 -9.42
C ALA A 117 -9.11 -1.99 -10.52
N PHE A 118 -9.57 -2.05 -11.77
CA PHE A 118 -8.75 -2.39 -12.93
C PHE A 118 -7.58 -1.41 -13.10
N MET A 119 -7.85 -0.10 -13.03
CA MET A 119 -6.83 0.93 -13.18
C MET A 119 -5.82 0.94 -12.02
N ALA A 120 -6.27 0.70 -10.79
CA ALA A 120 -5.38 0.56 -9.63
C ALA A 120 -4.45 -0.66 -9.79
N MET A 121 -4.98 -1.80 -10.22
CA MET A 121 -4.18 -3.00 -10.52
C MET A 121 -3.17 -2.75 -11.64
N LEU A 122 -3.59 -2.15 -12.76
CA LEU A 122 -2.67 -1.79 -13.85
C LEU A 122 -1.55 -0.86 -13.39
N ALA A 123 -1.89 0.19 -12.63
CA ALA A 123 -0.89 1.10 -12.07
C ALA A 123 0.07 0.38 -11.12
N SER A 124 -0.43 -0.62 -10.38
CA SER A 124 0.37 -1.41 -9.43
C SER A 124 1.39 -2.31 -10.12
N LEU A 125 1.05 -2.83 -11.31
CA LEU A 125 1.99 -3.60 -12.13
C LEU A 125 3.18 -2.76 -12.61
N LEU A 126 3.01 -1.43 -12.71
CA LEU A 126 4.10 -0.51 -13.01
C LEU A 126 4.91 -0.17 -11.75
N SER A 127 4.23 0.30 -10.70
CA SER A 127 4.84 0.61 -9.41
C SER A 127 3.79 0.62 -8.31
N TRP A 128 4.03 -0.17 -7.27
CA TRP A 128 3.17 -0.21 -6.08
C TRP A 128 3.09 1.15 -5.38
N GLY A 129 4.20 1.92 -5.33
CA GLY A 129 4.24 3.24 -4.70
C GLY A 129 3.43 4.29 -5.49
N PHE A 130 3.49 4.24 -6.82
CA PHE A 130 2.68 5.10 -7.69
C PHE A 130 1.19 4.75 -7.62
N SER A 131 0.86 3.45 -7.68
CA SER A 131 -0.51 2.94 -7.71
C SER A 131 -1.36 3.43 -6.56
N LEU A 132 -0.81 3.43 -5.34
CA LEU A 132 -1.53 3.88 -4.13
C LEU A 132 -2.04 5.32 -4.28
N ILE A 133 -1.18 6.22 -4.73
CA ILE A 133 -1.51 7.64 -4.86
C ILE A 133 -2.43 7.86 -6.07
N PHE A 134 -2.11 7.22 -7.19
CA PHE A 134 -2.91 7.29 -8.42
C PHE A 134 -4.34 6.79 -8.21
N GLY A 135 -4.52 5.61 -7.59
CA GLY A 135 -5.82 5.02 -7.30
C GLY A 135 -6.66 5.92 -6.40
N GLY A 136 -6.05 6.51 -5.37
CA GLY A 136 -6.71 7.46 -4.47
C GLY A 136 -7.21 8.72 -5.18
N PHE A 137 -6.43 9.28 -6.11
CA PHE A 137 -6.89 10.41 -6.92
C PHE A 137 -7.98 10.01 -7.92
N LEU A 138 -7.80 8.89 -8.62
CA LEU A 138 -8.75 8.41 -9.62
C LEU A 138 -10.12 8.10 -9.00
N MET A 139 -10.15 7.38 -7.87
CA MET A 139 -11.42 7.06 -7.20
C MET A 139 -12.16 8.34 -6.77
N ARG A 140 -11.42 9.35 -6.27
CA ARG A 140 -12.01 10.62 -5.84
C ARG A 140 -12.61 11.38 -7.03
N GLU A 141 -11.90 11.42 -8.15
CA GLU A 141 -12.38 12.09 -9.36
C GLU A 141 -13.54 11.36 -10.05
N VAL A 142 -13.56 10.03 -10.00
CA VAL A 142 -14.68 9.22 -10.49
C VAL A 142 -15.91 9.39 -9.59
N ALA A 143 -15.74 9.36 -8.26
CA ALA A 143 -16.84 9.51 -7.31
C ALA A 143 -17.55 10.87 -7.40
N ARG A 144 -16.82 11.92 -7.78
CA ARG A 144 -17.40 13.24 -8.07
C ARG A 144 -18.26 13.28 -9.33
N ARG A 145 -18.04 12.37 -10.28
CA ARG A 145 -18.67 12.37 -11.61
C ARG A 145 -19.80 11.36 -11.76
N VAL A 146 -19.76 10.27 -11.00
CA VAL A 146 -20.74 9.18 -11.06
C VAL A 146 -21.68 9.30 -9.86
N PRO A 147 -22.93 9.77 -10.05
CA PRO A 147 -23.89 9.87 -8.96
C PRO A 147 -24.18 8.51 -8.33
N ASN A 148 -24.41 8.49 -7.02
CA ASN A 148 -24.79 7.30 -6.25
C ASN A 148 -23.76 6.16 -6.28
N VAL A 149 -22.49 6.43 -6.57
CA VAL A 149 -21.45 5.41 -6.37
C VAL A 149 -21.20 5.21 -4.88
N ASP A 150 -21.17 3.95 -4.45
CA ASP A 150 -20.83 3.60 -3.07
C ASP A 150 -19.35 3.95 -2.82
N PHE A 151 -19.14 4.94 -1.93
CA PHE A 151 -17.82 5.44 -1.62
C PHE A 151 -16.93 4.39 -0.94
N ARG A 152 -17.52 3.45 -0.19
CA ARG A 152 -16.80 2.38 0.49
C ARG A 152 -16.33 1.34 -0.54
N ALA A 153 -17.20 0.98 -1.48
CA ALA A 153 -16.86 0.04 -2.55
C ALA A 153 -15.78 0.59 -3.50
N ILE A 154 -15.88 1.85 -3.93
CA ILE A 154 -14.88 2.46 -4.81
C ILE A 154 -13.55 2.69 -4.08
N SER A 155 -13.58 2.97 -2.77
CA SER A 155 -12.37 3.06 -1.94
C SER A 155 -11.68 1.71 -1.81
N ALA A 156 -12.42 0.63 -1.54
CA ALA A 156 -11.89 -0.73 -1.52
C ALA A 156 -11.29 -1.12 -2.89
N ALA A 157 -11.95 -0.73 -3.99
CA ALA A 157 -11.42 -0.94 -5.33
C ALA A 157 -10.08 -0.22 -5.57
N GLY A 158 -9.92 1.00 -5.07
CA GLY A 158 -8.65 1.75 -5.13
C GLY A 158 -7.49 1.01 -4.46
N TYR A 159 -7.77 0.23 -3.41
CA TYR A 159 -6.76 -0.58 -2.71
C TYR A 159 -6.41 -1.90 -3.41
N LEU A 160 -7.20 -2.37 -4.38
CA LEU A 160 -6.93 -3.66 -5.02
C LEU A 160 -5.58 -3.71 -5.74
N GLY A 161 -5.04 -2.56 -6.19
CA GLY A 161 -3.68 -2.49 -6.69
C GLY A 161 -2.65 -3.02 -5.68
N LEU A 162 -2.66 -2.50 -4.46
CA LEU A 162 -1.79 -2.96 -3.38
C LEU A 162 -2.22 -4.32 -2.81
N GLY A 163 -3.53 -4.58 -2.75
CA GLY A 163 -4.07 -5.79 -2.13
C GLY A 163 -3.96 -7.07 -2.96
N SER A 164 -3.57 -6.99 -4.24
CA SER A 164 -3.56 -8.16 -5.13
C SER A 164 -2.28 -8.32 -5.96
N VAL A 165 -2.00 -7.39 -6.88
CA VAL A 165 -1.00 -7.60 -7.94
C VAL A 165 0.32 -6.86 -7.74
N TRP A 166 0.48 -6.10 -6.67
CA TRP A 166 1.64 -5.23 -6.44
C TRP A 166 3.01 -5.94 -6.51
N ALA A 167 3.07 -7.20 -6.09
CA ALA A 167 4.28 -8.01 -6.12
C ALA A 167 4.52 -8.71 -7.48
N LEU A 168 3.55 -8.65 -8.39
CA LEU A 168 3.56 -9.31 -9.70
C LEU A 168 3.99 -8.37 -10.84
N GLY A 169 4.25 -7.11 -10.53
CA GLY A 169 4.58 -6.09 -11.52
C GLY A 169 5.97 -6.23 -12.14
N LEU A 170 6.21 -5.45 -13.19
CA LEU A 170 7.52 -5.33 -13.86
C LEU A 170 8.62 -4.85 -12.91
N SER A 171 8.23 -4.10 -11.87
CA SER A 171 9.11 -3.56 -10.85
C SER A 171 9.26 -4.46 -9.61
N SER A 172 8.91 -5.75 -9.72
CA SER A 172 9.04 -6.71 -8.62
C SER A 172 10.50 -7.06 -8.36
N SER A 173 11.07 -6.53 -7.27
CA SER A 173 12.47 -6.74 -6.90
C SER A 173 12.79 -8.22 -6.66
N ALA A 174 11.89 -8.96 -6.01
CA ALA A 174 12.07 -10.40 -5.80
C ALA A 174 12.13 -11.17 -7.13
N ALA A 175 11.17 -10.93 -8.04
CA ALA A 175 11.15 -11.60 -9.33
C ALA A 175 12.39 -11.27 -10.17
N LEU A 176 12.82 -9.99 -10.19
CA LEU A 176 14.01 -9.56 -10.91
C LEU A 176 15.30 -10.18 -10.34
N LEU A 177 15.42 -10.29 -9.01
CA LEU A 177 16.57 -10.93 -8.36
C LEU A 177 16.71 -12.41 -8.74
N MET A 178 15.59 -13.13 -8.89
CA MET A 178 15.60 -14.55 -9.26
C MET A 178 16.07 -14.80 -10.70
N VAL A 179 16.02 -13.79 -11.57
CA VAL A 179 16.43 -13.89 -12.99
C VAL A 179 17.86 -13.34 -13.20
N THR A 180 18.57 -12.95 -12.13
CA THR A 180 19.98 -12.54 -12.26
C THR A 180 20.91 -13.74 -12.41
N LYS A 181 22.08 -13.52 -13.04
CA LYS A 181 23.13 -14.55 -13.14
C LYS A 181 23.67 -15.04 -11.78
N ALA A 182 23.51 -14.25 -10.72
CA ALA A 182 23.91 -14.70 -9.39
C ALA A 182 22.95 -15.78 -8.84
N SER A 183 21.69 -15.78 -9.28
CA SER A 183 20.63 -16.63 -8.74
C SER A 183 20.40 -17.91 -9.54
N ILE A 184 20.89 -18.00 -10.78
CA ILE A 184 20.74 -19.18 -11.63
C ILE A 184 21.92 -20.15 -11.38
N PRO A 185 21.66 -21.42 -11.02
CA PRO A 185 22.70 -22.42 -10.81
C PRO A 185 23.57 -22.62 -12.06
N PRO A 186 24.90 -22.83 -11.92
CA PRO A 186 25.81 -22.95 -13.05
C PRO A 186 25.43 -24.02 -14.10
N ALA A 187 24.75 -25.08 -13.66
CA ALA A 187 24.29 -26.17 -14.51
C ALA A 187 23.21 -25.73 -15.52
N MET A 188 22.38 -24.75 -15.19
CA MET A 188 21.28 -24.28 -16.05
C MET A 188 21.77 -23.44 -17.23
N TYR A 189 22.94 -22.79 -17.12
CA TYR A 189 23.54 -22.02 -18.23
C TYR A 189 23.92 -22.88 -19.43
N LYS A 190 24.21 -24.18 -19.22
CA LYS A 190 24.52 -25.09 -20.33
C LYS A 190 23.30 -25.44 -21.18
N ILE A 191 22.09 -25.21 -20.68
CA ILE A 191 20.83 -25.60 -21.31
C ILE A 191 20.11 -24.37 -21.88
N SER A 192 20.22 -23.21 -21.24
CA SER A 192 19.47 -22.00 -21.63
C SER A 192 20.07 -21.19 -22.78
N GLY A 193 21.28 -21.52 -23.25
CA GLY A 193 22.02 -20.74 -24.25
C GLY A 193 22.82 -19.60 -23.65
#